data_AF-A0A2V8NCJ5-F1
#
_entry.id   AF-A0A2V8NCJ5-F1
#
_cell.length_a   1.000
_cell.length_b   1.000
_cell.length_c   1.000
_cell.angle_alpha   90.00
_cell.angle_beta   90.00
_cell.angle_gamma   90.00
#
_symmetry.space_group_name_H-M   'P 1'
#
loop_
_entity.id
_entity.type
_entity.pdbx_description
1 polymer ?
#
loop_
_entity_poly.entity_id
_entity_poly.type
_entity_poly.pdbx_seq_one_letter_code
_entity_poly.pdbx_strand_id
1 'polypeptide(L)'
;KELALDEGRRAIALTPVEKDVNNGSRVLQYFAITAAWAGEKELALQQLEAGLRAPDASQMLSYGALKLLPFWDPLRGDPRFEKIVASLAPKDN
;
A
#
# COMPACT_ATOMS: atom_id res chain seq x y z
N LYS A 1 -2.56 17.41 6.63
CA LYS A 1 -2.91 15.98 6.81
C LYS A 1 -4.16 15.64 5.99
N GLU A 2 -5.33 16.20 6.32
CA GLU A 2 -6.59 15.91 5.61
C GLU A 2 -6.53 16.17 4.10
N LEU A 3 -5.95 17.30 3.67
CA LEU A 3 -5.81 17.64 2.24
C LEU A 3 -5.07 16.56 1.43
N ALA A 4 -4.05 15.91 2.01
CA ALA A 4 -3.29 14.86 1.32
C ALA A 4 -4.10 13.56 1.17
N LEU A 5 -4.98 13.28 2.16
CA LEU A 5 -5.85 12.11 2.11
C LEU A 5 -7.03 12.34 1.15
N ASP A 6 -7.59 13.54 1.13
CA ASP A 6 -8.69 13.88 0.21
C ASP A 6 -8.23 13.85 -1.24
N GLU A 7 -7.05 14.40 -1.54
CA GLU A 7 -6.49 14.33 -2.90
C GLU A 7 -6.20 12.88 -3.31
N GLY A 8 -5.71 12.05 -2.38
CA GLY A 8 -5.49 10.63 -2.63
C GLY A 8 -6.77 9.84 -2.88
N ARG A 9 -7.86 10.10 -2.13
CA ARG A 9 -9.19 9.50 -2.40
C ARG A 9 -9.71 9.91 -3.77
N ARG A 10 -9.52 11.18 -4.14
CA ARG A 10 -9.92 11.72 -5.43
C ARG A 10 -9.14 11.07 -6.57
N ALA A 11 -7.84 10.86 -6.41
CA ALA A 11 -7.00 10.16 -7.38
C ALA A 11 -7.46 8.70 -7.61
N ILE A 12 -7.82 7.98 -6.54
CA ILE A 12 -8.39 6.62 -6.63
C ILE A 12 -9.71 6.63 -7.40
N ALA A 13 -10.61 7.56 -7.08
CA ALA A 13 -11.90 7.66 -7.76
C ALA A 13 -11.77 8.01 -9.26
N LEU A 14 -10.75 8.79 -9.63
CA LEU A 14 -10.48 9.19 -11.01
C LEU A 14 -9.71 8.13 -11.81
N THR A 15 -9.02 7.20 -11.15
CA THR A 15 -8.24 6.14 -11.79
C THR A 15 -8.71 4.76 -11.35
N PRO A 16 -9.88 4.28 -11.82
CA PRO A 16 -10.32 2.93 -11.52
C PRO A 16 -9.29 1.93 -12.03
N VAL A 17 -8.84 1.01 -11.18
CA VAL A 17 -7.84 -0.03 -11.51
C VAL A 17 -8.31 -0.86 -12.70
N GLU A 18 -9.63 -1.00 -12.88
CA GLU A 18 -10.25 -1.74 -13.99
C GLU A 18 -10.05 -1.07 -15.36
N LYS A 19 -9.79 0.24 -15.39
CA LYS A 19 -9.61 1.01 -16.64
C LYS A 19 -8.15 1.25 -16.99
N ASP A 20 -7.29 1.39 -15.99
CA ASP A 20 -5.84 1.53 -16.14
C ASP A 20 -5.15 0.84 -14.98
N VAL A 21 -4.82 -0.44 -15.18
CA VAL A 21 -4.24 -1.31 -14.16
C VAL A 21 -2.89 -0.78 -13.68
N ASN A 22 -2.08 -0.23 -14.60
CA ASN A 22 -0.75 0.27 -14.30
C ASN A 22 -0.81 1.52 -13.42
N ASN A 23 -1.67 2.47 -13.78
CA ASN A 23 -1.79 3.71 -13.01
C ASN A 23 -2.57 3.49 -11.69
N GLY A 24 -3.61 2.65 -11.72
CA GLY A 24 -4.39 2.30 -10.53
C GLY A 24 -3.55 1.64 -9.42
N SER A 25 -2.67 0.71 -9.78
CA SER A 25 -1.75 0.07 -8.82
C SER A 25 -0.79 1.07 -8.15
N ARG A 26 -0.28 2.03 -8.93
CA ARG A 26 0.58 3.11 -8.41
C ARG A 26 -0.19 4.03 -7.47
N VAL A 27 -1.42 4.40 -7.81
CA VAL A 27 -2.26 5.28 -6.98
C VAL A 27 -2.55 4.61 -5.62
N LEU A 28 -2.91 3.32 -5.60
CA LEU A 28 -3.13 2.57 -4.36
C LEU A 28 -1.88 2.54 -3.47
N GLN A 29 -0.72 2.31 -4.07
CA GLN A 29 0.56 2.31 -3.36
C GLN A 29 0.88 3.69 -2.75
N TYR A 30 0.82 4.76 -3.54
CA TYR A 30 1.11 6.11 -3.02
C TYR A 30 0.12 6.52 -1.93
N PHE A 31 -1.14 6.13 -2.07
CA PHE A 31 -2.15 6.40 -1.06
C PHE A 31 -1.91 5.62 0.24
N ALA A 32 -1.52 4.34 0.17
CA ALA A 32 -1.15 3.55 1.34
C ALA A 32 0.04 4.16 2.11
N ILE A 33 1.08 4.60 1.39
CA ILE A 33 2.25 5.28 2.00
C ILE A 33 1.81 6.60 2.65
N THR A 34 1.01 7.40 1.96
CA THR A 34 0.52 8.70 2.46
C THR A 34 -0.33 8.52 3.71
N ALA A 35 -1.22 7.52 3.72
CA ALA A 35 -2.05 7.18 4.88
C ALA A 35 -1.20 6.72 6.07
N ALA A 36 -0.16 5.91 5.83
CA ALA A 36 0.77 5.49 6.88
C ALA A 36 1.48 6.69 7.52
N TRP A 37 1.97 7.63 6.70
CA TRP A 37 2.66 8.83 7.19
C TRP A 37 1.72 9.80 7.90
N ALA A 38 0.44 9.81 7.52
CA ALA A 38 -0.60 10.58 8.19
C ALA A 38 -1.06 9.97 9.53
N GLY A 39 -0.55 8.79 9.90
CA GLY A 39 -0.96 8.03 11.08
C GLY A 39 -2.29 7.28 10.91
N GLU A 40 -2.87 7.27 9.71
CA GLU A 40 -4.10 6.57 9.38
C GLU A 40 -3.82 5.08 9.09
N LYS A 41 -3.38 4.35 10.11
CA LYS A 41 -2.90 2.96 9.97
C LYS A 41 -3.94 2.02 9.35
N GLU A 42 -5.20 2.14 9.77
CA GLU A 42 -6.29 1.32 9.25
C GLU A 42 -6.43 1.50 7.73
N LEU A 43 -6.49 2.76 7.31
CA LEU A 43 -6.62 3.10 5.90
C LEU A 43 -5.40 2.65 5.11
N ALA A 44 -4.19 2.85 5.64
CA ALA A 44 -2.96 2.40 5.01
C ALA A 44 -2.98 0.88 4.76
N LEU A 45 -3.38 0.09 5.75
CA LEU A 45 -3.46 -1.37 5.66
C LEU A 45 -4.50 -1.83 4.65
N GLN A 46 -5.68 -1.21 4.64
CA GLN A 46 -6.73 -1.52 3.64
C GLN A 46 -6.24 -1.31 2.21
N GLN A 47 -5.52 -0.21 1.97
CA GLN A 47 -5.00 0.14 0.65
C GLN A 47 -3.83 -0.76 0.25
N LEU A 48 -3.03 -1.19 1.22
CA LEU A 48 -1.96 -2.15 1.02
C LEU A 48 -2.52 -3.52 0.60
N GLU A 49 -3.56 -4.01 1.26
CA GLU A 49 -4.25 -5.24 0.85
C GLU A 49 -4.90 -5.12 -0.53
N ALA A 50 -5.53 -3.97 -0.84
CA ALA A 50 -6.12 -3.74 -2.15
C ALA A 50 -5.06 -3.72 -3.26
N GLY A 51 -3.92 -3.05 -3.02
CA GLY A 51 -2.80 -3.00 -3.94
C GLY A 51 -2.16 -4.37 -4.19
N LEU A 52 -2.10 -5.23 -3.17
CA LEU A 52 -1.61 -6.62 -3.32
C LEU A 52 -2.56 -7.54 -4.11
N ARG A 53 -3.85 -7.20 -4.19
CA ARG A 53 -4.84 -7.92 -5.00
C ARG A 53 -4.91 -7.41 -6.46
N ALA A 54 -4.22 -6.32 -6.78
CA ALA A 54 -4.19 -5.78 -8.13
C ALA A 54 -3.48 -6.76 -9.10
N PRO A 55 -3.92 -6.87 -10.37
CA PRO A 55 -3.30 -7.77 -11.35
C PRO A 55 -1.81 -7.52 -11.58
N ASP A 56 -1.38 -6.25 -11.49
CA ASP A 56 0.02 -5.86 -11.51
C ASP A 56 0.34 -5.06 -10.24
N ALA A 57 0.63 -5.78 -9.15
CA ALA A 57 0.96 -5.18 -7.87
C ALA A 57 2.30 -4.42 -7.95
N SER A 58 2.32 -3.18 -7.44
CA SER A 58 3.52 -2.36 -7.44
C SER A 58 4.70 -3.05 -6.74
N GLN A 59 5.91 -2.89 -7.30
CA GLN A 59 7.17 -3.34 -6.70
C GLN A 59 7.40 -2.80 -5.29
N MET A 60 6.80 -1.65 -4.95
CA MET A 60 6.87 -1.07 -3.60
C MET A 60 6.02 -1.82 -2.55
N LEU A 61 5.17 -2.75 -2.99
CA LEU A 61 4.42 -3.68 -2.14
C LEU A 61 5.08 -5.07 -2.06
N SER A 62 6.26 -5.25 -2.67
CA SER A 62 7.03 -6.50 -2.56
C SER A 62 7.52 -6.74 -1.12
N TYR A 63 7.81 -8.00 -0.78
CA TYR A 63 8.39 -8.36 0.53
C TYR A 63 9.61 -7.51 0.90
N GLY A 64 10.57 -7.37 -0.03
CA GLY A 64 11.76 -6.57 0.19
C GLY A 64 11.44 -5.10 0.44
N ALA A 65 10.54 -4.53 -0.35
CA ALA A 65 10.13 -3.14 -0.20
C ALA A 65 9.44 -2.90 1.16
N LEU A 66 8.45 -3.72 1.53
CA LEU A 66 7.74 -3.60 2.80
C LEU A 66 8.67 -3.81 4.00
N LYS A 67 9.61 -4.76 3.91
CA LYS A 67 10.52 -5.09 5.01
C LYS A 67 11.64 -4.07 5.21
N LEU A 68 12.15 -3.47 4.13
CA LEU A 68 13.40 -2.69 4.19
C LEU A 68 13.21 -1.18 3.98
N LEU A 69 12.23 -0.73 3.19
CA LEU A 69 12.10 0.69 2.88
C LEU A 69 11.49 1.48 4.05
N PRO A 70 12.04 2.68 4.36
CA PRO A 70 11.60 3.47 5.51
C PRO A 70 10.18 4.03 5.37
N PHE A 71 9.62 4.01 4.15
CA PHE A 71 8.27 4.45 3.88
C PHE A 71 7.22 3.72 4.72
N TRP A 72 7.52 2.48 5.11
CA TRP A 72 6.63 1.61 5.87
C TRP A 72 6.90 1.60 7.36
N ASP A 73 7.90 2.36 7.83
CA ASP A 73 8.24 2.48 9.26
C ASP A 73 7.03 2.77 10.15
N PRO A 74 6.08 3.66 9.77
CA PRO A 74 4.91 3.93 10.62
C PRO A 74 3.97 2.74 10.84
N LEU A 75 4.01 1.72 9.97
CA LEU A 75 3.20 0.51 10.08
C LEU A 75 3.93 -0.63 10.81
N ARG A 76 5.26 -0.56 10.95
CA ARG A 76 6.04 -1.60 11.64
C ARG A 76 5.60 -1.74 13.09
N GLY A 77 5.50 -2.99 13.53
CA GLY A 77 4.95 -3.34 14.84
C GLY A 77 3.43 -3.42 14.91
N ASP A 78 2.68 -3.05 13.86
CA ASP A 78 1.27 -3.44 13.73
C ASP A 78 1.20 -4.93 13.33
N PRO A 79 0.55 -5.81 14.12
CA PRO A 79 0.51 -7.25 13.84
C PRO A 79 -0.06 -7.60 12.45
N ARG A 80 -0.94 -6.75 11.90
CA ARG A 80 -1.54 -6.96 10.58
C ARG A 80 -0.54 -6.65 9.48
N PHE A 81 0.24 -5.58 9.63
CA PHE A 81 1.34 -5.26 8.72
C PHE A 81 2.37 -6.40 8.70
N GLU A 82 2.82 -6.85 9.87
CA GLU A 82 3.81 -7.92 9.98
C GLU A 82 3.30 -9.23 9.37
N LYS A 83 2.01 -9.54 9.50
CA LYS A 83 1.39 -10.69 8.83
C LYS A 83 1.42 -10.57 7.30
N ILE A 84 1.19 -9.39 6.75
CA ILE A 84 1.29 -9.14 5.31
C ILE A 84 2.73 -9.29 4.84
N VAL A 85 3.71 -8.74 5.57
CA VAL A 85 5.12 -8.92 5.23
C VAL A 85 5.51 -10.39 5.26
N ALA A 86 5.10 -11.12 6.30
CA ALA A 86 5.41 -12.54 6.43
C ALA A 86 4.78 -13.40 5.32
N SER A 87 3.56 -13.08 4.86
CA SER A 87 2.89 -13.84 3.80
C SER A 87 3.56 -13.68 2.42
N LEU A 88 4.34 -12.61 2.23
CA LEU A 88 5.09 -12.33 1.00
C LEU A 88 6.53 -12.84 1.05
N ALA A 89 6.99 -13.36 2.19
CA ALA A 89 8.34 -13.87 2.32
C ALA A 89 8.60 -15.01 1.31
N PRO A 90 9.82 -15.09 0.73
CA PRO A 90 10.21 -16.24 -0.08
C PRO A 90 9.99 -17.52 0.70
N LYS A 91 9.46 -18.56 0.04
CA LYS A 91 9.40 -19.89 0.63
C LYS A 91 10.79 -20.51 0.55
N ASP A 92 11.24 -21.10 1.64
CA ASP A 92 12.46 -21.92 1.62
C ASP A 92 12.22 -23.10 0.65
N ASN A 93 13.17 -23.31 -0.26
CA ASN A 93 13.16 -24.41 -1.24
C ASN A 93 13.60 -25.72 -0.60
#